data_AF-A0A9E2TX02-F1
#
_entry.id   AF-A0A9E2TX02-F1
#
_cell.length_a   1.000
_cell.length_b   1.000
_cell.length_c   1.000
_cell.angle_alpha   90.00
_cell.angle_beta   90.00
_cell.angle_gamma   90.00
#
_symmetry.space_group_name_H-M   'P 1'
#
loop_
_entity.id
_entity.type
_entity.pdbx_description
1 polymer ?
#
loop_
_entity_poly.entity_id
_entity_poly.type
_entity_poly.pdbx_seq_one_letter_code
_entity_poly.pdbx_strand_id
1 'polypeptide(L)'
;MAANVTGARQPHRPRFMVVYGLLGAVLVVAIAGVVVYAGRSINPAPTWSSWKPSGGGLGAAKQIADQVGTSYRLPNGDQLVSVIAKAPSVSPSSGATIPLHYIAIQGTKGVAGKDYAISPTNSVTYDLCGLGSNCSIATGKPSVARGTLVRREILELAMYTFKYVGGIDNVIAFMPPAAGSTTQYVIYLQKSDLKDELKQPLDKTLQSKVPLPAAIPAREVHTVDSVTEPRVYTYGVAQAQTGDFVLVLTPTAA
;
A
#
# COMPACT_ATOMS: atom_id res chain seq x y z
N MET A 1 45.56 -52.60 -71.92
CA MET A 1 45.71 -51.20 -71.46
C MET A 1 45.12 -51.11 -70.06
N ALA A 2 45.97 -51.04 -69.05
CA ALA A 2 45.56 -50.91 -67.65
C ALA A 2 46.30 -49.71 -67.04
N ALA A 3 45.56 -48.74 -66.51
CA ALA A 3 46.09 -47.65 -65.71
C ALA A 3 45.45 -47.74 -64.33
N ASN A 4 46.27 -48.08 -63.33
CA ASN A 4 45.91 -48.07 -61.92
C ASN A 4 46.06 -46.65 -61.36
N VAL A 5 44.97 -46.05 -60.90
CA VAL A 5 44.99 -44.78 -60.17
C VAL A 5 45.10 -45.08 -58.68
N THR A 6 46.21 -44.67 -58.06
CA THR A 6 46.42 -44.76 -56.61
C THR A 6 45.97 -43.48 -55.91
N GLY A 7 45.02 -43.60 -54.97
CA GLY A 7 44.49 -42.48 -54.20
C GLY A 7 45.43 -42.01 -53.09
N ALA A 8 45.68 -40.70 -53.02
CA ALA A 8 46.45 -40.07 -51.96
C ALA A 8 45.63 -40.01 -50.65
N ARG A 9 46.08 -40.70 -49.60
CA ARG A 9 45.53 -40.58 -48.23
C ARG A 9 46.06 -39.30 -47.57
N GLN A 10 45.17 -38.37 -47.21
CA GLN A 10 45.52 -37.17 -46.44
C GLN A 10 45.75 -37.53 -44.95
N PRO A 11 46.98 -37.42 -44.41
CA PRO A 11 47.35 -37.97 -43.10
C PRO A 11 46.92 -37.11 -41.89
N HIS A 12 46.35 -35.92 -42.10
CA HIS A 12 46.07 -34.97 -41.00
C HIS A 12 44.60 -34.90 -40.57
N ARG A 13 43.67 -35.51 -41.33
CA ARG A 13 42.23 -35.54 -41.06
C ARG A 13 41.84 -36.02 -39.64
N PRO A 14 42.47 -37.06 -39.04
CA PRO A 14 42.09 -37.50 -37.70
C PRO A 14 42.54 -36.52 -36.59
N ARG A 15 43.65 -35.80 -36.78
CA ARG A 15 44.15 -34.83 -35.79
C ARG A 15 43.23 -33.60 -35.69
N PHE A 16 42.74 -33.11 -36.83
CA PHE A 16 41.76 -32.03 -36.86
C PHE A 16 40.44 -32.41 -36.19
N MET A 17 39.94 -33.63 -36.37
CA MET A 17 38.71 -34.08 -35.69
C MET A 17 38.84 -34.08 -34.16
N VAL A 18 40.00 -34.49 -33.63
CA VAL A 18 40.25 -34.47 -32.17
C VAL A 18 40.24 -33.04 -31.63
N VAL A 19 40.89 -32.11 -32.32
CA VAL A 19 40.96 -30.70 -31.92
C VAL A 19 39.56 -30.05 -31.97
N TYR A 20 38.80 -30.27 -33.04
CA TYR A 20 37.43 -29.74 -33.14
C TYR A 20 36.47 -30.40 -32.16
N GLY A 21 36.64 -31.68 -31.84
CA GLY A 21 35.87 -32.36 -30.78
C GLY A 21 36.12 -31.76 -29.40
N LEU A 22 37.38 -31.49 -29.06
CA LEU A 22 37.76 -30.82 -27.81
C LEU A 22 37.22 -29.39 -27.72
N LEU A 23 37.34 -28.62 -28.80
CA LEU A 23 36.77 -27.27 -28.87
C LEU A 23 35.24 -27.28 -28.74
N GLY A 24 34.56 -28.23 -29.39
CA GLY A 24 33.11 -28.42 -29.25
C GLY A 24 32.71 -28.75 -27.82
N ALA A 25 33.45 -29.64 -27.15
CA ALA A 25 33.19 -30.00 -25.75
C ALA A 25 33.37 -28.79 -24.81
N VAL A 26 34.45 -28.01 -24.98
CA VAL A 26 34.70 -26.79 -24.20
C VAL A 26 33.57 -25.78 -24.42
N LEU A 27 33.11 -25.60 -25.65
CA LEU A 27 32.01 -24.70 -25.97
C LEU A 27 30.71 -25.14 -25.27
N VAL A 28 30.37 -26.43 -25.30
CA VAL A 28 29.18 -26.97 -24.62
C VAL A 28 29.27 -26.76 -23.11
N VAL A 29 30.43 -27.02 -22.50
CA VAL A 29 30.64 -26.81 -21.06
C VAL A 29 30.54 -25.32 -20.70
N ALA A 30 31.09 -24.42 -21.53
CA ALA A 30 31.01 -22.98 -21.31
C ALA A 30 29.55 -22.48 -21.40
N ILE A 31 28.80 -22.92 -22.40
CA ILE A 31 27.37 -22.57 -22.55
C ILE A 31 26.57 -23.09 -21.36
N ALA A 32 26.75 -24.35 -20.97
CA ALA A 32 26.09 -24.93 -19.79
C ALA A 32 26.45 -24.17 -18.51
N GLY A 33 27.72 -23.80 -18.35
CA GLY A 33 28.20 -22.98 -17.24
C GLY A 33 27.53 -21.61 -17.17
N VAL A 34 27.39 -20.91 -18.31
CA VAL A 34 26.70 -19.62 -18.39
C VAL A 34 25.21 -19.75 -18.09
N VAL A 35 24.53 -20.78 -18.59
CA VAL A 35 23.11 -21.04 -18.32
C VAL A 35 22.87 -21.32 -16.84
N VAL A 36 23.71 -22.17 -16.23
CA VAL A 36 23.63 -22.49 -14.79
C VAL A 36 23.94 -21.25 -13.94
N TYR A 37 24.94 -20.45 -14.33
CA TYR A 37 25.28 -19.22 -13.63
C TYR A 37 24.17 -18.17 -13.71
N ALA A 38 23.62 -17.94 -14.90
CA ALA A 38 22.50 -17.02 -15.12
C ALA A 38 21.24 -17.45 -14.37
N GLY A 39 20.99 -18.77 -14.24
CA GLY A 39 19.86 -19.31 -13.48
C GLY A 39 20.03 -19.20 -11.96
N ARG A 40 21.26 -19.21 -11.44
CA ARG A 40 21.54 -19.12 -9.99
C ARG A 40 21.41 -17.71 -9.41
N SER A 41 21.46 -16.67 -10.24
CA SER A 41 21.48 -15.27 -9.80
C SER A 41 20.11 -14.61 -9.63
N ILE A 42 19.00 -15.35 -9.72
CA ILE A 42 17.66 -14.78 -9.53
C ILE A 42 17.09 -15.27 -8.21
N ASN A 43 17.60 -14.73 -7.09
CA ASN A 43 16.78 -14.72 -5.88
C ASN A 43 15.66 -13.70 -6.15
N PRO A 44 14.39 -14.13 -6.31
CA PRO A 44 13.31 -13.18 -6.50
C PRO A 44 13.30 -12.22 -5.31
N ALA A 45 13.15 -10.92 -5.59
CA ALA A 45 13.03 -9.93 -4.53
C ALA A 45 11.90 -10.37 -3.57
N PRO A 46 12.06 -10.14 -2.25
CA PRO A 46 11.02 -10.48 -1.28
C PRO A 46 9.68 -9.90 -1.72
N THR A 47 8.63 -10.72 -1.70
CA THR A 47 7.28 -10.26 -2.03
C THR A 47 6.87 -9.18 -1.03
N TRP A 48 6.34 -8.05 -1.51
CA TRP A 48 6.00 -6.92 -0.64
C TRP A 48 4.93 -7.26 0.40
N SER A 49 3.91 -8.05 0.02
CA SER A 49 2.91 -8.63 0.92
C SER A 49 2.49 -10.01 0.42
N SER A 50 1.99 -10.85 1.33
CA SER A 50 1.49 -12.20 1.00
C SER A 50 0.20 -12.18 0.17
N TRP A 51 -0.56 -11.10 0.25
CA TRP A 51 -1.80 -10.88 -0.49
C TRP A 51 -1.74 -9.58 -1.29
N LYS A 52 -2.47 -9.51 -2.41
CA LYS A 52 -2.69 -8.27 -3.18
C LYS A 52 -4.08 -8.27 -3.80
N PRO A 53 -4.69 -7.10 -4.06
CA PRO A 53 -5.96 -7.04 -4.79
C PRO A 53 -5.76 -7.44 -6.25
N SER A 54 -6.88 -7.78 -6.89
CA SER A 54 -7.01 -8.01 -8.33
C SER A 54 -7.66 -6.81 -9.00
N GLY A 55 -7.36 -6.58 -10.29
CA GLY A 55 -7.85 -5.43 -11.03
C GLY A 55 -7.18 -4.11 -10.62
N GLY A 56 -7.90 -3.00 -10.70
CA GLY A 56 -7.38 -1.67 -10.42
C GLY A 56 -8.46 -0.67 -9.98
N GLY A 57 -8.05 0.58 -9.75
CA GLY A 57 -8.93 1.67 -9.34
C GLY A 57 -9.75 1.37 -8.09
N LEU A 58 -10.99 1.85 -8.06
CA LEU A 58 -11.87 1.72 -6.89
C LEU A 58 -12.24 0.27 -6.56
N GLY A 59 -12.24 -0.64 -7.54
CA GLY A 59 -12.49 -2.07 -7.30
C GLY A 59 -11.38 -2.71 -6.46
N ALA A 60 -10.12 -2.40 -6.77
CA ALA A 60 -8.98 -2.84 -5.97
C ALA A 60 -9.00 -2.22 -4.57
N ALA A 61 -9.37 -0.94 -4.45
CA ALA A 61 -9.52 -0.29 -3.14
C ALA A 61 -10.62 -0.92 -2.27
N LYS A 62 -11.74 -1.36 -2.86
CA LYS A 62 -12.77 -2.12 -2.13
C LYS A 62 -12.24 -3.46 -1.61
N GLN A 63 -11.52 -4.21 -2.44
CA GLN A 63 -10.88 -5.46 -2.00
C GLN A 63 -9.88 -5.22 -0.86
N ILE A 64 -9.13 -4.11 -0.91
CA ILE A 64 -8.22 -3.70 0.18
C ILE A 64 -9.02 -3.41 1.45
N ALA A 65 -10.11 -2.64 1.38
CA ALA A 65 -10.97 -2.36 2.52
C ALA A 65 -11.52 -3.63 3.16
N ASP A 66 -12.01 -4.57 2.35
CA ASP A 66 -12.55 -5.85 2.83
C ASP A 66 -11.45 -6.71 3.49
N GLN A 67 -10.30 -6.86 2.82
CA GLN A 67 -9.19 -7.66 3.32
C GLN A 67 -8.59 -7.10 4.61
N VAL A 68 -8.31 -5.80 4.64
CA VAL A 68 -7.71 -5.14 5.80
C VAL A 68 -8.73 -5.07 6.92
N GLY A 69 -9.94 -4.53 6.68
CA GLY A 69 -10.96 -4.35 7.73
C GLY A 69 -11.37 -5.64 8.43
N THR A 70 -11.44 -6.77 7.70
CA THR A 70 -11.76 -8.07 8.31
C THR A 70 -10.62 -8.65 9.15
N SER A 71 -9.39 -8.14 9.03
CA SER A 71 -8.26 -8.59 9.84
C SER A 71 -8.18 -7.91 11.22
N TYR A 72 -8.86 -6.77 11.40
CA TYR A 72 -8.85 -6.00 12.64
C TYR A 72 -10.00 -6.39 13.55
N ARG A 73 -9.65 -6.85 14.76
CA ARG A 73 -10.58 -7.42 15.73
C ARG A 73 -10.41 -6.82 17.12
N LEU A 74 -11.51 -6.78 17.85
CA LEU A 74 -11.56 -6.46 19.27
C LEU A 74 -11.28 -7.72 20.11
N PRO A 75 -10.97 -7.59 21.42
CA PRO A 75 -10.69 -8.74 22.28
C PRO A 75 -11.80 -9.79 22.36
N ASN A 76 -13.06 -9.39 22.10
CA ASN A 76 -14.21 -10.27 22.06
C ASN A 76 -14.39 -11.00 20.71
N GLY A 77 -13.52 -10.75 19.72
CA GLY A 77 -13.58 -11.34 18.39
C GLY A 77 -14.40 -10.53 17.38
N ASP A 78 -15.07 -9.46 17.79
CA ASP A 78 -15.84 -8.59 16.88
C ASP A 78 -14.91 -7.79 15.98
N GLN A 79 -15.41 -7.37 14.82
CA GLN A 79 -14.72 -6.46 13.93
C GLN A 79 -14.52 -5.09 14.58
N LEU A 80 -13.33 -4.50 14.41
CA LEU A 80 -13.02 -3.18 14.96
C LEU A 80 -13.87 -2.08 14.31
N VAL A 81 -13.83 -2.02 12.98
CA VAL A 81 -14.61 -1.08 12.15
C VAL A 81 -14.95 -1.75 10.81
N SER A 82 -16.09 -1.37 10.23
CA SER A 82 -16.37 -1.59 8.81
C SER A 82 -15.64 -0.53 7.99
N VAL A 83 -14.88 -0.95 6.98
CA VAL A 83 -14.12 -0.06 6.10
C VAL A 83 -14.85 0.04 4.76
N ILE A 84 -15.17 1.26 4.34
CA ILE A 84 -15.89 1.51 3.08
C ILE A 84 -15.02 2.32 2.14
N ALA A 85 -14.59 1.71 1.04
CA ALA A 85 -13.82 2.39 -0.01
C ALA A 85 -14.75 3.10 -1.02
N LYS A 86 -14.56 4.40 -1.21
CA LYS A 86 -15.35 5.22 -2.13
C LYS A 86 -14.49 6.24 -2.89
N ALA A 87 -15.05 6.78 -3.97
CA ALA A 87 -14.48 7.93 -4.66
C ALA A 87 -14.42 9.13 -3.70
N PRO A 88 -13.51 10.11 -3.92
CA PRO A 88 -13.31 11.23 -3.01
C PRO A 88 -14.62 11.95 -2.70
N SER A 89 -15.11 11.74 -1.49
CA SER A 89 -16.39 12.25 -1.04
C SER A 89 -16.46 12.23 0.48
N VAL A 90 -17.31 13.08 1.04
CA VAL A 90 -17.61 13.09 2.47
C VAL A 90 -19.11 13.02 2.65
N SER A 91 -19.55 12.29 3.65
CA SER A 91 -20.96 12.18 4.00
C SER A 91 -21.12 12.72 5.41
N PRO A 92 -21.46 14.02 5.58
CA PRO A 92 -21.75 14.57 6.88
C PRO A 92 -22.92 13.82 7.54
N SER A 93 -23.14 14.05 8.83
CA SER A 93 -24.27 13.47 9.59
C SER A 93 -25.66 13.76 9.00
N SER A 94 -25.78 14.67 8.03
CA SER A 94 -26.99 14.95 7.25
C SER A 94 -27.35 13.85 6.23
N GLY A 95 -26.45 12.89 5.97
CA GLY A 95 -26.69 11.77 5.04
C GLY A 95 -26.46 12.11 3.56
N ALA A 96 -26.23 13.39 3.22
CA ALA A 96 -25.88 13.79 1.87
C ALA A 96 -24.43 13.41 1.54
N THR A 97 -24.19 12.74 0.41
CA THR A 97 -22.83 12.47 -0.07
C THR A 97 -22.35 13.63 -0.93
N ILE A 98 -21.27 14.29 -0.49
CA ILE A 98 -20.69 15.46 -1.13
C ILE A 98 -19.41 15.02 -1.86
N PRO A 99 -19.32 15.14 -3.21
CA PRO A 99 -18.11 14.83 -3.95
C PRO A 99 -17.04 15.90 -3.69
N LEU A 100 -15.81 15.47 -3.41
CA LEU A 100 -14.70 16.37 -3.10
C LEU A 100 -13.79 16.54 -4.32
N HIS A 101 -13.40 17.79 -4.58
CA HIS A 101 -12.52 18.15 -5.70
C HIS A 101 -11.17 18.70 -5.23
N TYR A 102 -11.13 19.25 -4.01
CA TYR A 102 -9.93 19.79 -3.40
C TYR A 102 -9.83 19.43 -1.93
N ILE A 103 -8.60 19.38 -1.43
CA ILE A 103 -8.27 19.35 0.00
C ILE A 103 -7.49 20.63 0.31
N ALA A 104 -7.93 21.38 1.30
CA ALA A 104 -7.24 22.57 1.80
C ALA A 104 -6.76 22.32 3.22
N ILE A 105 -5.45 22.18 3.41
CA ILE A 105 -4.84 22.06 4.74
C ILE A 105 -4.56 23.47 5.27
N GLN A 106 -5.21 23.81 6.37
CA GLN A 106 -4.97 25.07 7.06
C GLN A 106 -3.54 25.13 7.61
N GLY A 107 -2.89 26.27 7.40
CA GLY A 107 -1.58 26.55 7.95
C GLY A 107 -1.63 26.69 9.47
N THR A 108 -0.52 26.39 10.12
CA THR A 108 -0.30 26.71 11.54
C THR A 108 0.48 28.03 11.67
N LYS A 109 0.67 28.53 12.89
CA LYS A 109 1.35 29.81 13.13
C LYS A 109 2.73 29.83 12.45
N GLY A 110 2.91 30.70 11.46
CA GLY A 110 4.16 30.86 10.71
C GLY A 110 4.36 29.88 9.54
N VAL A 111 3.38 29.01 9.25
CA VAL A 111 3.42 28.05 8.15
C VAL A 111 2.20 28.29 7.25
N ALA A 112 2.42 28.51 5.96
CA ALA A 112 1.32 28.66 5.01
C ALA A 112 0.52 27.35 4.86
N GLY A 113 -0.78 27.49 4.61
CA GLY A 113 -1.63 26.37 4.23
C GLY A 113 -1.24 25.78 2.87
N LYS A 114 -1.83 24.63 2.54
CA LYS A 114 -1.57 23.92 1.27
C LYS A 114 -2.85 23.36 0.71
N ASP A 115 -3.01 23.51 -0.59
CA ASP A 115 -4.17 23.01 -1.33
C ASP A 115 -3.76 21.91 -2.30
N TYR A 116 -4.61 20.90 -2.44
CA TYR A 116 -4.39 19.73 -3.28
C TYR A 116 -5.62 19.45 -4.12
N ALA A 117 -5.44 19.33 -5.43
CA ALA A 117 -6.48 18.83 -6.32
C ALA A 117 -6.60 17.31 -6.19
N ILE A 118 -7.83 16.84 -6.00
CA ILE A 118 -8.16 15.43 -5.84
C ILE A 118 -9.22 15.01 -6.85
N SER A 119 -9.15 13.78 -7.29
CA SER A 119 -10.06 13.18 -8.25
C SER A 119 -10.19 11.67 -7.99
N PRO A 120 -11.19 11.00 -8.56
CA PRO A 120 -11.29 9.54 -8.51
C PRO A 120 -10.09 8.81 -9.14
N THR A 121 -9.24 9.49 -9.93
CA THR A 121 -8.07 8.88 -10.57
C THR A 121 -6.81 8.96 -9.73
N ASN A 122 -6.72 9.90 -8.77
CA ASN A 122 -5.55 10.08 -7.92
C ASN A 122 -5.82 9.94 -6.41
N SER A 123 -7.07 9.73 -6.01
CA SER A 123 -7.47 9.76 -4.61
C SER A 123 -8.51 8.70 -4.29
N VAL A 124 -8.45 8.17 -3.07
CA VAL A 124 -9.49 7.29 -2.52
C VAL A 124 -9.89 7.75 -1.12
N THR A 125 -11.17 7.58 -0.80
CA THR A 125 -11.68 7.77 0.56
C THR A 125 -11.98 6.42 1.20
N TYR A 126 -11.56 6.26 2.45
CA TYR A 126 -11.98 5.18 3.33
C TYR A 126 -12.81 5.74 4.49
N ASP A 127 -14.05 5.31 4.63
CA ASP A 127 -14.83 5.56 5.86
C ASP A 127 -14.66 4.37 6.79
N LEU A 128 -14.18 4.62 8.02
CA LEU A 128 -14.07 3.59 9.05
C LEU A 128 -15.22 3.78 10.04
N CYS A 129 -16.21 2.89 9.99
CA CYS A 129 -17.42 2.95 10.81
C CYS A 129 -17.42 1.83 11.86
N GLY A 130 -17.44 2.17 13.14
CA GLY A 130 -17.26 1.23 14.26
C GLY A 130 -18.44 0.31 14.61
N LEU A 131 -19.44 0.16 13.73
CA LEU A 131 -20.62 -0.71 13.90
C LEU A 131 -21.51 -0.39 15.13
N GLY A 132 -21.21 0.65 15.90
CA GLY A 132 -22.03 1.17 16.99
C GLY A 132 -22.91 2.34 16.56
N SER A 133 -23.60 2.94 17.53
CA SER A 133 -24.42 4.14 17.29
C SER A 133 -23.56 5.26 16.68
N ASN A 134 -24.07 5.92 15.64
CA ASN A 134 -23.39 7.02 14.92
C ASN A 134 -21.97 6.67 14.44
N CYS A 135 -21.76 5.43 13.97
CA CYS A 135 -20.44 4.93 13.54
C CYS A 135 -19.34 4.90 14.60
N SER A 136 -19.68 5.06 15.89
CA SER A 136 -18.74 4.79 16.98
C SER A 136 -18.42 3.29 17.08
N ILE A 137 -17.31 2.93 17.74
CA ILE A 137 -16.94 1.53 17.98
C ILE A 137 -17.91 0.91 18.99
N ALA A 138 -18.62 -0.14 18.59
CA ALA A 138 -19.79 -0.69 19.28
C ALA A 138 -19.57 -1.11 20.74
N THR A 139 -18.38 -1.61 21.08
CA THR A 139 -18.13 -2.24 22.38
C THR A 139 -16.84 -1.74 23.05
N GLY A 140 -16.81 -1.81 24.38
CA GLY A 140 -15.67 -1.45 25.23
C GLY A 140 -15.38 0.04 25.33
N LYS A 141 -14.49 0.42 26.26
CA LYS A 141 -14.18 1.81 26.60
C LYS A 141 -13.27 2.47 25.55
N PRO A 142 -13.58 3.69 25.08
CA PRO A 142 -12.64 4.49 24.30
C PRO A 142 -11.27 4.61 25.00
N SER A 143 -10.18 4.41 24.25
CA SER A 143 -8.81 4.46 24.80
C SER A 143 -7.82 4.87 23.71
N VAL A 144 -6.67 5.40 24.13
CA VAL A 144 -5.55 5.74 23.23
C VAL A 144 -5.13 4.53 22.41
N ALA A 145 -4.96 3.37 23.07
CA ALA A 145 -4.55 2.11 22.45
C ALA A 145 -5.50 1.67 21.32
N ARG A 146 -6.81 1.88 21.50
CA ARG A 146 -7.81 1.63 20.44
C ARG A 146 -7.69 2.63 19.30
N GLY A 147 -7.47 3.92 19.61
CA GLY A 147 -7.17 4.93 18.59
C GLY A 147 -5.94 4.58 17.77
N THR A 148 -4.86 4.14 18.40
CA THR A 148 -3.63 3.67 17.73
C THR A 148 -3.93 2.48 16.81
N LEU A 149 -4.77 1.53 17.23
CA LEU A 149 -5.14 0.41 16.36
C LEU A 149 -5.92 0.85 15.11
N VAL A 150 -6.84 1.82 15.24
CA VAL A 150 -7.52 2.41 14.08
C VAL A 150 -6.53 3.14 13.17
N ARG A 151 -5.57 3.87 13.73
CA ARG A 151 -4.51 4.53 12.95
C ARG A 151 -3.62 3.53 12.21
N ARG A 152 -3.29 2.41 12.85
CA ARG A 152 -2.59 1.28 12.22
C ARG A 152 -3.38 0.72 11.04
N GLU A 153 -4.68 0.53 11.20
CA GLU A 153 -5.59 0.09 10.12
C GLU A 153 -5.57 1.04 8.93
N ILE A 154 -5.66 2.34 9.19
CA ILE A 154 -5.57 3.38 8.16
C ILE A 154 -4.21 3.35 7.46
N LEU A 155 -3.12 3.18 8.20
CA LEU A 155 -1.78 3.07 7.63
C LEU A 155 -1.67 1.86 6.70
N GLU A 156 -2.20 0.71 7.12
CA GLU A 156 -2.22 -0.50 6.29
C GLU A 156 -3.04 -0.31 5.00
N LEU A 157 -4.25 0.27 5.11
CA LEU A 157 -5.09 0.63 3.97
C LEU A 157 -4.32 1.54 2.99
N ALA A 158 -3.64 2.57 3.51
CA ALA A 158 -2.89 3.52 2.70
C ALA A 158 -1.69 2.85 1.99
N MET A 159 -0.91 2.05 2.72
CA MET A 159 0.22 1.31 2.17
C MET A 159 -0.21 0.36 1.04
N TYR A 160 -1.27 -0.44 1.25
CA TYR A 160 -1.81 -1.31 0.20
C TYR A 160 -2.30 -0.50 -1.01
N THR A 161 -3.00 0.60 -0.76
CA THR A 161 -3.53 1.47 -1.81
C THR A 161 -2.39 2.03 -2.67
N PHE A 162 -1.41 2.69 -2.06
CA PHE A 162 -0.32 3.30 -2.81
C PHE A 162 0.59 2.28 -3.50
N LYS A 163 0.66 1.06 -2.96
CA LYS A 163 1.42 -0.04 -3.56
C LYS A 163 0.73 -0.65 -4.78
N TYR A 164 -0.58 -0.89 -4.70
CA TYR A 164 -1.28 -1.74 -5.68
C TYR A 164 -2.31 -1.01 -6.53
N VAL A 165 -2.82 0.14 -6.10
CA VAL A 165 -3.80 0.91 -6.86
C VAL A 165 -3.08 2.00 -7.64
N GLY A 166 -2.86 1.73 -8.93
CA GLY A 166 -2.16 2.66 -9.82
C GLY A 166 -2.84 4.02 -9.91
N GLY A 167 -2.03 5.08 -9.98
CA GLY A 167 -2.49 6.47 -10.08
C GLY A 167 -2.86 7.14 -8.76
N ILE A 168 -3.08 6.37 -7.68
CA ILE A 168 -3.46 6.93 -6.39
C ILE A 168 -2.25 7.49 -5.65
N ASP A 169 -2.32 8.77 -5.33
CA ASP A 169 -1.33 9.52 -4.54
C ASP A 169 -1.89 10.03 -3.21
N ASN A 170 -3.21 9.95 -3.02
CA ASN A 170 -3.90 10.49 -1.85
C ASN A 170 -4.85 9.47 -1.23
N VAL A 171 -4.80 9.34 0.10
CA VAL A 171 -5.75 8.55 0.89
C VAL A 171 -6.37 9.46 1.95
N ILE A 172 -7.71 9.51 1.94
CA ILE A 172 -8.52 10.29 2.88
C ILE A 172 -9.28 9.29 3.75
N ALA A 173 -8.91 9.16 5.02
CA ALA A 173 -9.50 8.16 5.91
C ALA A 173 -10.27 8.81 7.06
N PHE A 174 -11.58 8.62 7.11
CA PHE A 174 -12.43 9.14 8.18
C PHE A 174 -12.47 8.14 9.33
N MET A 175 -12.01 8.57 10.51
CA MET A 175 -12.01 7.74 11.73
C MET A 175 -13.43 7.64 12.31
N PRO A 176 -13.76 6.55 13.02
CA PRO A 176 -14.97 6.48 13.81
C PRO A 176 -14.91 7.52 14.96
N PRO A 177 -16.02 8.20 15.28
CA PRO A 177 -16.07 9.07 16.45
C PRO A 177 -15.92 8.25 17.73
N ALA A 178 -15.40 8.87 18.78
CA ALA A 178 -15.49 8.29 20.11
C ALA A 178 -16.96 8.13 20.52
N ALA A 179 -17.30 7.04 21.23
CA ALA A 179 -18.65 6.83 21.72
C ALA A 179 -19.11 8.03 22.57
N GLY A 180 -20.28 8.59 22.23
CA GLY A 180 -20.83 9.80 22.88
C GLY A 180 -20.23 11.13 22.39
N SER A 181 -19.31 11.11 21.42
CA SER A 181 -18.76 12.31 20.77
C SER A 181 -19.32 12.46 19.35
N THR A 182 -19.48 13.71 18.92
CA THR A 182 -19.76 14.07 17.53
C THR A 182 -18.51 14.52 16.78
N THR A 183 -17.38 14.65 17.47
CA THR A 183 -16.10 15.01 16.84
C THR A 183 -15.59 13.83 16.04
N GLN A 184 -15.43 14.07 14.73
CA GLN A 184 -14.85 13.11 13.81
C GLN A 184 -13.51 13.62 13.30
N TYR A 185 -12.53 12.72 13.26
CA TYR A 185 -11.20 13.01 12.76
C TYR A 185 -11.02 12.39 11.39
N VAL A 186 -10.18 13.02 10.58
CA VAL A 186 -9.73 12.48 9.29
C VAL A 186 -8.22 12.39 9.30
N ILE A 187 -7.72 11.31 8.70
CA ILE A 187 -6.30 11.13 8.41
C ILE A 187 -6.10 11.29 6.92
N TYR A 188 -5.26 12.25 6.54
CA TYR A 188 -4.92 12.50 5.15
C TYR A 188 -3.46 12.11 4.90
N LEU A 189 -3.25 11.06 4.13
CA LEU A 189 -1.92 10.56 3.78
C LEU A 189 -1.67 10.77 2.30
N GLN A 190 -0.49 11.28 1.97
CA GLN A 190 0.02 11.26 0.61
C GLN A 190 0.97 10.09 0.43
N LYS A 191 1.06 9.57 -0.79
CA LYS A 191 2.04 8.54 -1.14
C LYS A 191 3.48 8.96 -0.84
N SER A 192 3.74 10.26 -0.89
CA SER A 192 5.03 10.84 -0.55
C SER A 192 5.39 10.73 0.93
N ASP A 193 4.41 10.64 1.83
CA ASP A 193 4.61 10.45 3.26
C ASP A 193 5.10 9.02 3.58
N LEU A 194 4.75 8.04 2.74
CA LEU A 194 5.03 6.61 2.98
C LEU A 194 6.16 6.07 2.10
N LYS A 195 7.02 6.95 1.56
CA LYS A 195 8.05 6.57 0.58
C LYS A 195 9.00 5.51 1.10
N ASP A 196 9.33 5.52 2.38
CA ASP A 196 10.31 4.60 2.94
C ASP A 196 9.65 3.27 3.32
N GLU A 197 8.44 3.32 3.87
CA GLU A 197 7.62 2.15 4.19
C GLU A 197 7.25 1.35 2.93
N LEU A 198 7.03 2.03 1.79
CA LEU A 198 6.66 1.37 0.52
C LEU A 198 7.84 0.66 -0.18
N LYS A 199 9.09 0.97 0.19
CA LYS A 199 10.31 0.35 -0.37
C LYS A 199 10.63 -1.01 0.25
N GLN A 200 10.14 -1.27 1.45
CA GLN A 200 10.35 -2.53 2.16
C GLN A 200 9.08 -3.37 2.16
N PRO A 201 9.17 -4.69 2.37
CA PRO A 201 8.00 -5.53 2.58
C PRO A 201 7.14 -5.02 3.75
N LEU A 202 5.82 -5.20 3.66
CA LEU A 202 4.85 -4.72 4.63
C LEU A 202 5.17 -5.20 6.05
N ASP A 203 5.67 -6.43 6.19
CA ASP A 203 6.03 -7.05 7.46
C ASP A 203 7.20 -6.37 8.20
N LYS A 204 7.94 -5.49 7.52
CA LYS A 204 8.98 -4.64 8.12
C LYS A 204 8.42 -3.37 8.74
N THR A 205 7.23 -2.96 8.33
CA THR A 205 6.53 -1.78 8.85
C THR A 205 5.43 -2.18 9.85
N LEU A 206 4.59 -3.14 9.47
CA LEU A 206 3.44 -3.60 10.25
C LEU A 206 3.52 -5.11 10.44
N GLN A 207 3.28 -5.61 11.64
CA GLN A 207 3.26 -7.06 11.86
C GLN A 207 2.22 -7.77 10.98
N SER A 208 2.58 -8.93 10.44
CA SER A 208 1.68 -9.72 9.57
C SER A 208 0.41 -10.17 10.28
N LYS A 209 0.47 -10.39 11.60
CA LYS A 209 -0.69 -10.67 12.43
C LYS A 209 -1.12 -9.37 13.12
N VAL A 210 -2.36 -8.97 12.91
CA VAL A 210 -2.90 -7.77 13.54
C VAL A 210 -2.95 -7.96 15.07
N PRO A 211 -2.32 -7.06 15.85
CA PRO A 211 -2.39 -7.08 17.30
C PRO A 211 -3.74 -6.58 17.84
N LEU A 212 -4.06 -6.95 19.08
CA LEU A 212 -5.14 -6.30 19.83
C LEU A 212 -4.73 -4.88 20.25
N PRO A 213 -5.69 -3.98 20.58
CA PRO A 213 -5.41 -2.56 20.85
C PRO A 213 -4.25 -2.27 21.83
N ALA A 214 -4.07 -3.09 22.87
CA ALA A 214 -3.03 -2.92 23.88
C ALA A 214 -1.85 -3.91 23.74
N ALA A 215 -1.81 -4.66 22.64
CA ALA A 215 -0.79 -5.67 22.35
C ALA A 215 0.09 -5.28 21.14
N ILE A 216 -0.02 -4.04 20.65
CA ILE A 216 0.82 -3.52 19.58
C ILE A 216 2.24 -3.36 20.12
N PRO A 217 3.27 -3.94 19.48
CA PRO A 217 4.66 -3.76 19.93
C PRO A 217 5.10 -2.31 19.89
N ALA A 218 5.91 -1.88 20.85
CA ALA A 218 6.36 -0.49 20.97
C ALA A 218 7.02 0.08 19.70
N ARG A 219 7.80 -0.74 18.98
CA ARG A 219 8.40 -0.35 17.69
C ARG A 219 7.34 0.00 16.66
N GLU A 220 6.30 -0.83 16.56
CA GLU A 220 5.22 -0.63 15.59
C GLU A 220 4.34 0.55 15.98
N VAL A 221 4.05 0.72 17.28
CA VAL A 221 3.40 1.94 17.79
C VAL A 221 4.17 3.19 17.36
N HIS A 222 5.48 3.22 17.57
CA HIS A 222 6.31 4.36 17.18
C HIS A 222 6.25 4.65 15.67
N THR A 223 6.26 3.62 14.82
CA THR A 223 6.09 3.77 13.37
C THR A 223 4.70 4.28 13.00
N VAL A 224 3.65 3.72 13.60
CA VAL A 224 2.27 4.17 13.36
C VAL A 224 2.13 5.63 13.79
N ASP A 225 2.64 6.01 14.96
CA ASP A 225 2.52 7.36 15.50
C ASP A 225 3.29 8.38 14.67
N SER A 226 4.57 8.12 14.35
CA SER A 226 5.40 9.04 13.58
C SER A 226 4.85 9.33 12.18
N VAL A 227 4.21 8.33 11.59
CA VAL A 227 3.59 8.44 10.27
C VAL A 227 2.21 9.09 10.37
N THR A 228 1.35 8.67 11.29
CA THR A 228 -0.08 9.04 11.25
C THR A 228 -0.45 10.25 12.11
N GLU A 229 0.17 10.48 13.27
CA GLU A 229 -0.23 11.56 14.18
C GLU A 229 -0.11 12.96 13.57
N PRO A 230 0.98 13.31 12.84
CA PRO A 230 1.08 14.62 12.19
C PRO A 230 0.05 14.84 11.07
N ARG A 231 -0.68 13.79 10.68
CA ARG A 231 -1.71 13.81 9.63
C ARG A 231 -3.11 13.59 10.18
N VAL A 232 -3.31 13.73 11.48
CA VAL A 232 -4.66 13.78 12.08
C VAL A 232 -5.19 15.20 11.98
N TYR A 233 -6.38 15.34 11.45
CA TYR A 233 -7.05 16.63 11.27
C TYR A 233 -8.49 16.56 11.78
N THR A 234 -8.99 17.68 12.28
CA THR A 234 -10.44 17.95 12.21
C THR A 234 -10.76 18.47 10.81
N TYR A 235 -12.02 18.38 10.39
CA TYR A 235 -12.40 18.79 9.05
C TYR A 235 -13.72 19.54 8.99
N GLY A 236 -13.84 20.32 7.92
CA GLY A 236 -15.09 20.95 7.49
C GLY A 236 -15.22 20.83 5.96
N VAL A 237 -16.39 21.19 5.45
CA VAL A 237 -16.66 21.26 4.01
C VAL A 237 -16.93 22.70 3.65
N ALA A 238 -16.22 23.21 2.66
CA ALA A 238 -16.48 24.51 2.05
C ALA A 238 -16.84 24.33 0.57
N GLN A 239 -17.48 25.34 0.00
CA GLN A 239 -17.74 25.41 -1.43
C GLN A 239 -16.93 26.56 -2.03
N ALA A 240 -16.18 26.29 -3.09
CA ALA A 240 -15.46 27.29 -3.85
C ALA A 240 -16.44 28.15 -4.66
N GLN A 241 -15.99 29.32 -5.13
CA GLN A 241 -16.80 30.20 -5.99
C GLN A 241 -17.22 29.55 -7.31
N THR A 242 -16.48 28.52 -7.76
CA THR A 242 -16.78 27.70 -8.94
C THR A 242 -17.87 26.66 -8.70
N GLY A 243 -18.33 26.49 -7.46
CA GLY A 243 -19.27 25.45 -7.05
C GLY A 243 -18.62 24.14 -6.59
N ASP A 244 -17.30 23.99 -6.76
CA ASP A 244 -16.55 22.82 -6.32
C ASP A 244 -16.50 22.71 -4.79
N PHE A 245 -16.64 21.49 -4.26
CA PHE A 245 -16.50 21.26 -2.83
C PHE A 245 -15.05 20.98 -2.42
N VAL A 246 -14.67 21.60 -1.30
CA VAL A 246 -13.34 21.56 -0.70
C VAL A 246 -13.44 20.93 0.69
N LEU A 247 -12.60 19.93 0.94
CA LEU A 247 -12.39 19.39 2.28
C LEU A 247 -11.35 20.25 2.99
N VAL A 248 -11.79 21.02 3.98
CA VAL A 248 -10.91 21.89 4.76
C VAL A 248 -10.40 21.11 5.97
N LEU A 249 -9.08 20.92 6.04
CA LEU A 249 -8.41 20.17 7.10
C LEU A 249 -7.73 21.13 8.06
N THR A 250 -8.04 21.00 9.35
CA THR A 250 -7.44 21.80 10.42
C THR A 250 -6.54 20.89 11.27
N PRO A 251 -5.23 21.17 11.36
CA PRO A 251 -4.34 20.38 12.20
C PRO A 251 -4.84 20.33 13.65
N THR A 252 -4.92 19.14 14.24
CA THR A 252 -5.08 19.02 15.68
C THR A 252 -3.75 19.42 16.29
N ALA A 253 -3.68 20.55 17.00
CA ALA A 253 -2.43 21.08 17.55
C ALA A 253 -1.57 19.96 18.18
N ALA A 254 -0.32 19.86 17.71
CA ALA A 254 0.69 18.94 18.24
C ALA A 254 1.14 19.36 19.64
#